data_AF-Q4UGY2-F1
#
_entry.id   AF-Q4UGY2-F1
#
_cell.length_a   1.000
_cell.length_b   1.000
_cell.length_c   1.000
_cell.angle_alpha   90.00
_cell.angle_beta   90.00
_cell.angle_gamma   90.00
#
_symmetry.space_group_name_H-M   'P 1'
#
loop_
_entity.id
_entity.type
_entity.pdbx_description
1 polymer ?
#
loop_
_entity_poly.entity_id
_entity_poly.type
_entity_poly.pdbx_seq_one_letter_code
_entity_poly.pdbx_strand_id
1 'polypeptide(L)'
;MNLIIELINYTNKYLNELDLLSYILPLPFTDDSILTQKCLLSKLLSNSSYLSKGQLYNTLLHIINLIQLNSTNTTLNSTNTTLNSNNTTLNSNNTTLNSNNTTLNSNNTTLNSTINNGLDTTHTTVTNPMENITKECKNNKNSLDYNKYINAYDMVYKRNVEERILNKRSTRLMDKSLEEVDSFTEIHTPEEIANSVIELLKIICDPLSVGFILIIGRKILGHSDVVTSVLPLAGGVVQLLDPEEHCIKGVWCDPNLPPKCQSELCKVLFLRLLSHAFNFPFPGTNTTQRFKHISILNVYCILFPKCLYNFLVKSLKFGRHYETGSSGGSHEDSATNPCKCLRLSGSEDSHLFWGISESRLKSSYSSIKSQLPTTPSSDLHKYLNSIH
;
A
#
# COMPACT_ATOMS: atom_id res chain seq x y z
N MET A 1 -23.07 15.44 -21.81
CA MET A 1 -21.90 15.95 -21.07
C MET A 1 -20.98 14.79 -20.75
N ASN A 2 -19.66 14.97 -20.95
CA ASN A 2 -18.64 14.00 -20.57
C ASN A 2 -18.49 14.04 -19.04
N LEU A 3 -18.68 12.89 -18.37
CA LEU A 3 -18.66 12.79 -16.90
C LEU A 3 -17.31 13.25 -16.33
N ILE A 4 -16.20 12.83 -16.93
CA ILE A 4 -14.84 13.14 -16.48
C ILE A 4 -14.62 14.66 -16.43
N ILE A 5 -14.97 15.36 -17.52
CA ILE A 5 -14.85 16.82 -17.63
C ILE A 5 -15.73 17.50 -16.57
N GLU A 6 -16.95 17.00 -16.36
CA GLU A 6 -17.87 17.55 -15.38
C GLU A 6 -17.34 17.41 -13.94
N LEU A 7 -16.80 16.24 -13.59
CA LEU A 7 -16.17 16.00 -12.29
C LEU A 7 -14.93 16.86 -12.08
N ILE A 8 -14.07 17.01 -13.11
CA ILE A 8 -12.89 17.86 -13.06
C ILE A 8 -13.28 19.32 -12.84
N ASN A 9 -14.27 19.82 -13.56
CA ASN A 9 -14.72 21.20 -13.42
C ASN A 9 -15.35 21.47 -12.05
N TYR A 10 -16.20 20.56 -11.58
CA TYR A 10 -16.81 20.64 -10.26
C TYR A 10 -15.74 20.68 -9.15
N THR A 11 -14.78 19.75 -9.19
CA THR A 11 -13.71 19.67 -8.19
C THR A 11 -12.72 20.83 -8.30
N ASN A 12 -12.36 21.29 -9.50
CA ASN A 12 -11.51 22.47 -9.70
C ASN A 12 -12.11 23.72 -9.05
N LYS A 13 -13.41 23.97 -9.27
CA LYS A 13 -14.10 25.11 -8.67
C LYS A 13 -13.94 25.09 -7.14
N TYR A 14 -14.24 23.94 -6.52
CA TYR A 14 -14.16 23.80 -5.07
C TYR A 14 -12.73 23.96 -4.54
N LEU A 15 -11.73 23.35 -5.19
CA LEU A 15 -10.34 23.44 -4.76
C LEU A 15 -9.75 24.84 -4.95
N ASN A 16 -10.10 25.54 -6.02
CA ASN A 16 -9.66 26.91 -6.28
C ASN A 16 -10.18 27.88 -5.21
N GLU A 17 -11.42 27.69 -4.73
CA GLU A 17 -11.95 28.52 -3.62
C GLU A 17 -11.13 28.34 -2.33
N LEU A 18 -10.45 27.20 -2.15
CA LEU A 18 -9.58 26.91 -0.99
C LEU A 18 -8.10 27.21 -1.23
N ASP A 19 -7.73 27.72 -2.40
CA ASP A 19 -6.32 27.83 -2.84
C ASP A 19 -5.54 26.49 -2.73
N LEU A 20 -6.22 25.39 -3.06
CA LEU A 20 -5.64 24.05 -3.08
C LEU A 20 -5.33 23.61 -4.51
N LEU A 21 -4.22 22.90 -4.66
CA LEU A 21 -3.85 22.26 -5.92
C LEU A 21 -4.00 20.75 -5.85
N SER A 22 -4.26 20.15 -7.01
CA SER A 22 -4.20 18.70 -7.21
C SER A 22 -3.01 18.32 -8.08
N TYR A 23 -2.22 17.37 -7.63
CA TYR A 23 -1.06 16.79 -8.33
C TYR A 23 -1.35 15.33 -8.66
N ILE A 24 -1.00 14.91 -9.88
CA ILE A 24 -1.08 13.52 -10.33
C ILE A 24 0.34 13.06 -10.62
N LEU A 25 0.81 12.09 -9.87
CA LEU A 25 2.20 11.62 -9.89
C LEU A 25 2.17 10.15 -10.33
N PRO A 26 2.81 9.77 -11.45
CA PRO A 26 2.78 8.40 -11.93
C PRO A 26 3.49 7.45 -10.97
N LEU A 27 3.08 6.18 -10.97
CA LEU A 27 3.83 5.09 -10.34
C LEU A 27 4.93 4.56 -11.30
N PRO A 28 6.09 4.12 -10.77
CA PRO A 28 6.51 4.20 -9.37
C PRO A 28 6.77 5.66 -8.93
N PHE A 29 6.37 5.96 -7.70
CA PHE A 29 6.61 7.24 -7.07
C PHE A 29 7.91 7.21 -6.26
N THR A 30 8.81 8.16 -6.54
CA THR A 30 10.17 8.20 -5.97
C THR A 30 10.53 9.54 -5.31
N ASP A 31 9.62 10.52 -5.32
CA ASP A 31 9.90 11.86 -4.78
C ASP A 31 9.55 11.97 -3.29
N ASP A 32 10.55 11.63 -2.47
CA ASP A 32 10.47 11.72 -1.00
C ASP A 32 10.29 13.14 -0.46
N SER A 33 10.54 14.19 -1.27
CA SER A 33 10.34 15.58 -0.84
C SER A 33 8.86 15.93 -0.69
N ILE A 34 7.97 15.21 -1.39
CA ILE A 34 6.53 15.44 -1.38
C ILE A 34 5.83 14.47 -0.43
N LEU A 35 6.12 13.16 -0.54
CA LEU A 35 5.43 12.13 0.26
C LEU A 35 6.27 10.85 0.42
N THR A 36 6.98 10.72 1.53
CA THR A 36 7.70 9.47 1.84
C THR A 36 6.75 8.30 2.12
N GLN A 37 7.23 7.06 1.93
CA GLN A 37 6.48 5.84 2.32
C GLN A 37 6.02 5.87 3.79
N LYS A 38 6.87 6.37 4.70
CA LYS A 38 6.55 6.52 6.12
C LYS A 38 5.42 7.51 6.34
N CYS A 39 5.44 8.64 5.62
CA CYS A 39 4.37 9.64 5.66
C CYS A 39 3.06 9.06 5.11
N LEU A 40 3.11 8.32 4.00
CA LEU A 40 1.93 7.66 3.44
C LEU A 40 1.35 6.63 4.42
N LEU A 41 2.18 5.76 5.00
CA LEU A 41 1.76 4.80 6.01
C LEU A 41 1.06 5.48 7.19
N SER A 42 1.67 6.54 7.73
CA SER A 42 1.08 7.33 8.81
C SER A 42 -0.28 7.92 8.41
N LYS A 43 -0.39 8.47 7.19
CA LYS A 43 -1.64 9.07 6.70
C LYS A 43 -2.74 8.03 6.51
N LEU A 44 -2.43 6.85 5.96
CA LEU A 44 -3.40 5.76 5.79
C LEU A 44 -3.92 5.26 7.14
N LEU A 45 -3.03 4.95 8.08
CA LEU A 45 -3.40 4.41 9.39
C LEU A 45 -4.08 5.44 10.30
N SER A 46 -3.84 6.74 10.08
CA SER A 46 -4.57 7.79 10.82
C SER A 46 -6.03 7.94 10.39
N ASN A 47 -6.40 7.37 9.24
CA ASN A 47 -7.75 7.47 8.68
C ASN A 47 -8.59 6.20 8.89
N SER A 48 -8.02 5.13 9.46
CA SER A 48 -8.65 3.81 9.63
C SER A 48 -9.78 3.82 10.66
N SER A 49 -10.87 4.48 10.30
CA SER A 49 -11.95 4.87 11.21
C SER A 49 -12.85 3.70 11.59
N TYR A 50 -12.73 2.59 10.89
CA TYR A 50 -13.51 1.37 11.11
C TYR A 50 -12.76 0.31 11.92
N LEU A 51 -11.45 0.47 12.12
CA LEU A 51 -10.72 -0.46 12.96
C LEU A 51 -10.97 -0.13 14.43
N SER A 52 -11.33 -1.14 15.21
CA SER A 52 -11.28 -1.03 16.66
C SER A 52 -9.84 -0.75 17.12
N LYS A 53 -9.66 -0.15 18.30
CA LYS A 53 -8.30 0.11 18.83
C LYS A 53 -7.47 -1.16 18.95
N GLY A 54 -8.10 -2.28 19.32
CA GLY A 54 -7.45 -3.58 19.41
C GLY A 54 -7.00 -4.09 18.04
N GLN A 55 -7.86 -4.01 17.02
CA GLN A 55 -7.49 -4.37 15.65
C GLN A 55 -6.36 -3.47 15.13
N LEU A 56 -6.47 -2.15 15.28
CA LEU A 56 -5.43 -1.21 14.84
C LEU A 56 -4.09 -1.51 15.52
N TYR A 57 -4.10 -1.76 16.84
CA TYR A 57 -2.89 -2.13 17.57
C TYR A 57 -2.27 -3.43 17.04
N ASN A 58 -3.08 -4.48 16.85
CA ASN A 58 -2.60 -5.75 16.31
C ASN A 58 -2.07 -5.58 14.88
N THR A 59 -2.77 -4.84 14.02
CA THR A 59 -2.32 -4.52 12.66
C THR A 59 -0.97 -3.80 12.69
N LEU A 60 -0.81 -2.82 13.59
CA LEU A 60 0.47 -2.12 13.78
C LEU A 60 1.59 -3.08 14.21
N LEU A 61 1.32 -4.01 15.14
CA LEU A 61 2.29 -5.04 15.52
C LEU A 61 2.69 -5.93 14.34
N HIS A 62 1.73 -6.38 13.54
CA HIS A 62 2.01 -7.16 12.33
C HIS A 62 2.84 -6.36 11.32
N ILE A 63 2.49 -5.09 11.06
CA ILE A 63 3.28 -4.20 10.18
C ILE A 63 4.72 -4.07 10.69
N ILE A 64 4.92 -3.81 11.98
CA ILE A 64 6.26 -3.69 12.58
C ILE A 64 7.04 -4.99 12.41
N ASN A 65 6.44 -6.13 12.72
CA ASN A 65 7.07 -7.45 12.57
C ASN A 65 7.45 -7.72 11.11
N LEU A 66 6.56 -7.44 10.15
CA LEU A 66 6.82 -7.60 8.72
C LEU A 66 7.98 -6.71 8.24
N ILE A 67 8.03 -5.45 8.68
CA ILE A 67 9.13 -4.52 8.36
C ILE A 67 10.45 -5.04 8.93
N GLN A 68 10.46 -5.50 10.18
CA GLN A 68 11.67 -6.06 10.84
C GLN A 68 12.16 -7.34 10.15
N LEU A 69 11.24 -8.25 9.78
CA LEU A 69 11.56 -9.46 9.04
C LEU A 69 12.17 -9.14 7.68
N ASN A 70 11.58 -8.19 6.94
CA ASN A 70 12.11 -7.75 5.65
C ASN A 70 13.51 -7.14 5.79
N SER A 71 13.76 -6.32 6.81
CA SER A 71 15.08 -5.76 7.10
C SER A 71 16.13 -6.83 7.45
N THR A 72 15.71 -7.91 8.12
CA THR A 72 16.60 -9.01 8.46
C THR A 72 16.95 -9.82 7.20
N ASN A 73 15.96 -10.09 6.36
CA ASN A 73 16.14 -10.80 5.09
C ASN A 73 17.03 -10.03 4.10
N THR A 74 16.90 -8.70 4.00
CA THR A 74 17.81 -7.89 3.17
C THR A 74 19.25 -7.95 3.67
N THR A 75 19.46 -7.92 4.99
CA THR A 75 20.78 -8.07 5.60
C THR A 75 21.38 -9.45 5.30
N LEU A 76 20.60 -10.52 5.45
CA LEU A 76 21.03 -11.89 5.11
C LEU A 76 21.36 -12.02 3.63
N ASN A 77 20.53 -11.47 2.74
CA ASN A 77 20.79 -11.48 1.30
C ASN A 77 22.09 -10.74 0.95
N SER A 78 22.33 -9.56 1.53
CA SER A 78 23.59 -8.83 1.33
C SER A 78 24.82 -9.60 1.81
N THR A 79 24.67 -10.32 2.92
CA THR A 79 25.71 -11.20 3.47
C THR A 79 25.98 -12.36 2.50
N ASN A 80 24.94 -12.98 1.97
CA ASN A 80 25.05 -14.05 0.97
C ASN A 80 25.69 -13.55 -0.33
N THR A 81 25.35 -12.35 -0.81
CA THR A 81 26.00 -11.74 -1.98
C THR A 81 27.48 -11.52 -1.72
N THR A 82 27.85 -11.06 -0.53
CA THR A 82 29.25 -10.85 -0.13
C THR A 82 30.01 -12.18 0.00
N LEU A 83 29.38 -13.22 0.54
CA LEU A 83 29.94 -14.57 0.59
C LEU A 83 30.16 -15.14 -0.81
N ASN A 84 29.18 -14.96 -1.71
CA ASN A 84 29.31 -15.37 -3.10
C ASN A 84 30.44 -14.62 -3.80
N SER A 85 30.59 -13.31 -3.62
CA SER A 85 31.71 -12.57 -4.19
C SER A 85 33.06 -13.07 -3.65
N ASN A 86 33.16 -13.35 -2.35
CA ASN A 86 34.39 -13.91 -1.75
C ASN A 86 34.73 -15.29 -2.31
N ASN A 87 33.72 -16.15 -2.53
CA ASN A 87 33.91 -17.44 -3.20
C ASN A 87 34.40 -17.27 -4.63
N THR A 88 33.88 -16.30 -5.38
CA THR A 88 34.36 -15.98 -6.73
C THR A 88 35.83 -15.54 -6.70
N THR A 89 36.23 -14.71 -5.72
CA THR A 89 37.62 -14.28 -5.53
C THR A 89 38.54 -15.44 -5.12
N LEU A 90 38.08 -16.34 -4.25
CA LEU A 90 38.83 -17.54 -3.88
C LEU A 90 39.02 -18.46 -5.09
N ASN A 91 37.97 -18.65 -5.89
CA ASN A 91 38.05 -19.43 -7.13
C ASN A 91 39.01 -18.79 -8.14
N SER A 92 39.02 -17.47 -8.29
CA SER A 92 40.01 -16.80 -9.14
C SER A 92 41.43 -17.00 -8.62
N ASN A 93 41.66 -16.88 -7.31
CA ASN A 93 42.98 -17.12 -6.72
C ASN A 93 43.46 -18.57 -6.92
N ASN A 94 42.56 -19.55 -6.74
CA ASN A 94 42.85 -20.95 -7.04
C ASN A 94 43.19 -21.17 -8.51
N THR A 95 42.50 -20.46 -9.42
CA THR A 95 42.80 -20.51 -10.85
C THR A 95 44.20 -19.96 -11.14
N THR A 96 44.58 -18.84 -10.50
CA THR A 96 45.93 -18.26 -10.60
C THR A 96 47.00 -19.17 -9.99
N LEU A 97 46.73 -19.82 -8.85
CA LEU A 97 47.63 -20.80 -8.26
C LEU A 97 47.82 -22.01 -9.18
N ASN A 98 46.73 -22.51 -9.77
CA ASN A 98 46.80 -23.61 -10.73
C ASN A 98 47.58 -23.21 -11.98
N SER A 99 47.40 -21.99 -12.51
CA SER A 99 48.23 -21.53 -13.63
C SER A 99 49.70 -21.44 -13.24
N ASN A 100 50.03 -20.93 -12.05
CA ASN A 100 51.42 -20.87 -11.57
C ASN A 100 52.03 -22.26 -11.41
N ASN A 101 51.28 -23.22 -10.86
CA ASN A 101 51.70 -24.62 -10.77
C ASN A 101 51.90 -25.24 -12.16
N THR A 102 51.08 -24.86 -13.15
CA THR A 102 51.24 -25.32 -14.53
C THR A 102 52.52 -24.76 -15.14
N THR A 103 52.84 -23.48 -14.89
CA THR A 103 54.10 -22.84 -15.30
C THR A 103 55.33 -23.44 -14.60
N LEU A 104 55.23 -23.71 -13.29
CA LEU A 104 56.27 -24.41 -12.53
C LEU A 104 56.48 -25.82 -13.05
N ASN A 105 55.40 -26.55 -13.33
CA ASN A 105 55.48 -27.87 -13.94
C ASN A 105 56.13 -27.79 -15.31
N SER A 106 55.76 -26.84 -16.18
CA SER A 106 56.42 -26.68 -17.49
C SER A 106 57.90 -26.35 -17.36
N ASN A 107 58.28 -25.53 -16.37
CA ASN A 107 59.68 -25.23 -16.08
C ASN A 107 60.41 -26.47 -15.58
N ASN A 108 59.78 -27.28 -14.72
CA ASN A 108 60.32 -28.55 -14.27
C ASN A 108 60.42 -29.57 -15.40
N THR A 109 59.48 -29.63 -16.37
CA THR A 109 59.64 -30.47 -17.57
C THR A 109 60.78 -29.99 -18.43
N THR A 110 61.00 -28.67 -18.53
CA THR A 110 62.13 -28.07 -19.26
C THR A 110 63.45 -28.36 -18.54
N LEU A 111 63.48 -28.31 -17.21
CA LEU A 111 64.65 -28.66 -16.40
C LEU A 111 64.93 -30.16 -16.47
N ASN A 112 63.89 -31.00 -16.38
CA ASN A 112 63.99 -32.45 -16.51
C ASN A 112 64.38 -32.87 -17.93
N SER A 113 63.97 -32.17 -18.99
CA SER A 113 64.49 -32.43 -20.34
C SER A 113 65.96 -32.00 -20.49
N THR A 114 66.45 -31.12 -19.61
CA THR A 114 67.87 -30.74 -19.55
C THR A 114 68.70 -31.72 -18.71
N ILE A 115 68.09 -32.36 -17.70
CA ILE A 115 68.79 -33.21 -16.72
C ILE A 115 68.66 -34.71 -17.05
N ASN A 116 67.57 -35.16 -17.66
CA ASN A 116 67.30 -36.59 -17.90
C ASN A 116 67.49 -37.00 -19.36
N ASN A 117 68.72 -36.79 -19.85
CA ASN A 117 69.36 -37.71 -20.81
C ASN A 117 70.05 -38.88 -20.07
N GLY A 118 69.44 -39.35 -18.97
CA GLY A 118 70.01 -40.42 -18.16
C GLY A 118 69.03 -40.92 -17.10
N LEU A 119 68.62 -42.18 -17.28
CA LEU A 119 68.05 -43.09 -16.27
C LEU A 119 66.58 -42.91 -15.87
N ASP A 120 65.74 -43.47 -16.75
CA ASP A 120 64.81 -44.58 -16.57
C ASP A 120 64.33 -45.08 -15.17
N THR A 121 63.02 -45.39 -15.19
CA THR A 121 62.27 -46.48 -14.52
C THR A 121 61.81 -46.42 -13.04
N THR A 122 60.50 -46.16 -12.89
CA THR A 122 59.42 -47.12 -12.45
C THR A 122 58.68 -46.96 -11.11
N HIS A 123 57.34 -47.04 -11.27
CA HIS A 123 56.32 -47.77 -10.47
C HIS A 123 55.38 -47.08 -9.44
N THR A 124 54.12 -46.89 -9.92
CA THR A 124 52.78 -47.29 -9.37
C THR A 124 52.19 -46.71 -8.06
N THR A 125 51.26 -45.76 -8.25
CA THR A 125 49.83 -45.69 -7.84
C THR A 125 49.29 -46.16 -6.46
N VAL A 126 48.71 -45.17 -5.74
CA VAL A 126 47.25 -45.00 -5.38
C VAL A 126 46.70 -45.48 -4.00
N THR A 127 46.22 -44.46 -3.24
CA THR A 127 45.11 -44.38 -2.24
C THR A 127 45.27 -45.07 -0.87
N ASN A 128 44.77 -44.56 0.27
CA ASN A 128 43.44 -44.01 0.58
C ASN A 128 43.45 -43.22 1.96
N PRO A 129 42.32 -42.80 2.60
CA PRO A 129 42.13 -41.51 3.28
C PRO A 129 41.94 -41.59 4.82
N MET A 130 41.86 -40.44 5.53
CA MET A 130 41.04 -40.24 6.75
C MET A 130 41.06 -38.77 7.22
N GLU A 131 39.89 -38.12 7.34
CA GLU A 131 39.15 -37.74 8.57
C GLU A 131 39.65 -36.49 9.31
N ASN A 132 38.71 -35.58 9.59
CA ASN A 132 38.85 -34.62 10.68
C ASN A 132 37.50 -34.34 11.36
N ILE A 133 37.58 -34.21 12.69
CA ILE A 133 36.53 -34.29 13.70
C ILE A 133 36.29 -32.90 14.34
N THR A 134 35.00 -32.52 14.44
CA THR A 134 34.29 -31.67 15.44
C THR A 134 34.68 -30.20 15.77
N LYS A 135 33.68 -29.32 15.94
CA LYS A 135 33.04 -28.98 17.26
C LYS A 135 31.93 -27.91 17.17
N GLU A 136 30.88 -28.13 17.97
CA GLU A 136 29.75 -27.25 18.32
C GLU A 136 30.14 -26.06 19.23
N CYS A 137 29.26 -25.04 19.32
CA CYS A 137 28.88 -24.44 20.61
C CYS A 137 27.54 -23.64 20.55
N LYS A 138 26.82 -23.61 21.69
CA LYS A 138 25.42 -23.18 21.93
C LYS A 138 25.29 -21.86 22.73
N ASN A 139 24.09 -21.26 22.60
CA ASN A 139 23.25 -20.48 23.57
C ASN A 139 23.64 -19.06 24.06
N ASN A 140 22.67 -18.12 24.01
CA ASN A 140 21.90 -17.69 25.22
C ASN A 140 20.74 -16.70 24.96
N LYS A 141 19.71 -16.80 25.85
CA LYS A 141 18.47 -16.01 25.97
C LYS A 141 18.68 -14.69 26.73
N ASN A 142 17.76 -13.72 26.60
CA ASN A 142 17.22 -12.97 27.75
C ASN A 142 15.87 -12.29 27.45
N SER A 143 15.01 -12.31 28.47
CA SER A 143 13.64 -11.80 28.57
C SER A 143 13.63 -10.51 29.41
N LEU A 144 12.72 -9.57 29.14
CA LEU A 144 12.46 -8.44 30.04
C LEU A 144 10.97 -8.12 30.16
N ASP A 145 10.60 -7.77 31.38
CA ASP A 145 9.28 -7.77 32.05
C ASP A 145 8.49 -6.46 31.84
N TYR A 146 7.22 -6.53 31.41
CA TYR A 146 6.41 -5.38 30.93
C TYR A 146 5.18 -5.06 31.82
N ASN A 147 5.17 -5.44 33.10
CA ASN A 147 4.03 -5.20 33.99
C ASN A 147 3.97 -3.82 34.66
N LYS A 148 4.80 -2.86 34.24
CA LYS A 148 4.95 -1.57 34.96
C LYS A 148 4.25 -0.36 34.32
N TYR A 149 3.63 -0.50 33.15
CA TYR A 149 3.03 0.62 32.41
C TYR A 149 1.49 0.75 32.51
N ILE A 150 0.82 -0.15 33.22
CA ILE A 150 -0.66 -0.24 33.23
C ILE A 150 -1.36 0.82 34.10
N ASN A 151 -0.72 1.40 35.11
CA ASN A 151 -1.46 2.09 36.17
C ASN A 151 -1.73 3.60 35.98
N ALA A 152 -1.32 4.20 34.86
CA ALA A 152 -1.58 5.63 34.60
C ALA A 152 -2.77 5.90 33.64
N TYR A 153 -3.23 4.90 32.89
CA TYR A 153 -4.19 5.09 31.79
C TYR A 153 -5.66 4.87 32.19
N ASP A 154 -5.91 4.19 33.32
CA ASP A 154 -7.26 3.87 33.81
C ASP A 154 -8.09 5.10 34.22
N MET A 155 -7.43 6.24 34.54
CA MET A 155 -8.13 7.45 34.95
C MET A 155 -8.74 8.26 33.79
N VAL A 156 -8.22 8.12 32.57
CA VAL A 156 -8.72 8.85 31.38
C VAL A 156 -9.90 8.10 30.73
N TYR A 157 -9.95 6.77 30.88
CA TYR A 157 -11.00 5.92 30.31
C TYR A 157 -12.37 6.11 30.97
N LYS A 158 -12.43 6.31 32.29
CA LYS A 158 -13.71 6.49 33.01
C LYS A 158 -14.49 7.74 32.61
N ARG A 159 -13.80 8.80 32.17
CA ARG A 159 -14.43 10.09 31.83
C ARG A 159 -15.18 10.09 30.50
N ASN A 160 -14.77 9.26 29.53
CA ASN A 160 -15.32 9.26 28.16
C ASN A 160 -16.42 8.22 27.91
N VAL A 161 -16.63 7.31 28.87
CA VAL A 161 -17.70 6.29 28.81
C VAL A 161 -19.02 6.83 29.37
N GLU A 162 -18.97 7.70 30.38
CA GLU A 162 -20.16 8.28 31.01
C GLU A 162 -20.94 9.22 30.06
N GLU A 163 -20.26 9.92 29.14
CA GLU A 163 -20.93 10.76 28.12
C GLU A 163 -21.71 9.97 27.06
N ARG A 164 -21.39 8.68 26.83
CA ARG A 164 -22.07 7.86 25.80
C ARG A 164 -23.40 7.28 26.27
N ILE A 165 -23.66 7.26 27.57
CA ILE A 165 -24.85 6.62 28.15
C ILE A 165 -26.07 7.55 28.12
N LEU A 166 -25.89 8.88 28.03
CA LEU A 166 -27.02 9.83 28.13
C LEU A 166 -27.79 10.10 26.81
N ASN A 167 -27.23 9.78 25.63
CA ASN A 167 -27.82 10.20 24.34
C ASN A 167 -28.56 9.11 23.53
N LYS A 168 -28.78 7.90 24.06
CA LYS A 168 -29.44 6.79 23.33
C LYS A 168 -30.94 6.69 23.57
N ARG A 169 -31.74 7.65 23.10
CA ARG A 169 -33.22 7.47 23.12
C ARG A 169 -34.03 7.84 21.89
N SER A 170 -33.42 8.16 20.75
CA SER A 170 -34.21 8.41 19.53
C SER A 170 -33.40 8.12 18.27
N THR A 171 -33.66 6.99 17.58
CA THR A 171 -33.50 6.75 16.11
C THR A 171 -33.32 5.25 15.81
N ARG A 172 -34.40 4.46 15.71
CA ARG A 172 -34.34 2.99 15.42
C ARG A 172 -34.50 2.60 13.94
N LEU A 173 -34.51 3.54 13.00
CA LEU A 173 -34.73 3.24 11.57
C LEU A 173 -33.54 3.54 10.65
N MET A 174 -32.50 4.24 11.15
CA MET A 174 -31.22 4.41 10.44
C MET A 174 -30.23 3.24 10.69
N ASP A 175 -30.51 2.40 11.69
CA ASP A 175 -29.57 1.39 12.23
C ASP A 175 -29.20 0.27 11.25
N LYS A 176 -30.13 -0.29 10.48
CA LYS A 176 -29.85 -1.51 9.67
C LYS A 176 -28.73 -1.34 8.63
N SER A 177 -28.56 -0.14 8.07
CA SER A 177 -27.52 0.15 7.07
C SER A 177 -26.18 0.61 7.68
N LEU A 178 -26.18 0.93 8.97
CA LEU A 178 -24.96 1.18 9.75
C LEU A 178 -24.43 -0.15 10.28
N GLU A 179 -25.32 -1.02 10.76
CA GLU A 179 -25.00 -2.39 11.19
C GLU A 179 -24.35 -3.23 10.07
N GLU A 180 -24.81 -3.13 8.81
CA GLU A 180 -24.22 -3.90 7.70
C GLU A 180 -22.80 -3.41 7.34
N VAL A 181 -22.56 -2.10 7.32
CA VAL A 181 -21.23 -1.53 7.04
C VAL A 181 -20.26 -1.84 8.17
N ASP A 182 -20.70 -1.75 9.43
CA ASP A 182 -19.88 -2.10 10.58
C ASP A 182 -19.54 -3.61 10.56
N SER A 183 -20.44 -4.49 10.10
CA SER A 183 -20.16 -5.94 9.97
C SER A 183 -19.05 -6.29 8.96
N PHE A 184 -18.89 -5.51 7.87
CA PHE A 184 -17.84 -5.75 6.86
C PHE A 184 -16.45 -5.28 7.30
N THR A 185 -16.34 -4.69 8.48
CA THR A 185 -15.06 -4.23 9.04
C THR A 185 -14.45 -5.28 9.97
N GLU A 186 -15.27 -6.23 10.42
CA GLU A 186 -14.87 -7.34 11.29
C GLU A 186 -14.45 -8.58 10.50
N ILE A 187 -14.65 -8.61 9.18
CA ILE A 187 -14.30 -9.77 8.34
C ILE A 187 -12.79 -9.92 8.12
N HIS A 188 -12.02 -8.84 8.26
CA HIS A 188 -10.58 -8.85 7.98
C HIS A 188 -9.78 -8.99 9.26
N THR A 189 -8.87 -9.95 9.27
CA THR A 189 -7.92 -10.14 10.35
C THR A 189 -6.89 -9.02 10.38
N PRO A 190 -6.31 -8.69 11.55
CA PRO A 190 -5.24 -7.69 11.62
C PRO A 190 -4.03 -8.00 10.74
N GLU A 191 -3.74 -9.27 10.50
CA GLU A 191 -2.66 -9.75 9.62
C GLU A 191 -2.95 -9.47 8.15
N GLU A 192 -4.15 -9.78 7.66
CA GLU A 192 -4.56 -9.46 6.27
C GLU A 192 -4.46 -7.96 6.00
N ILE A 193 -4.94 -7.15 6.94
CA ILE A 193 -4.86 -5.68 6.84
C ILE A 193 -3.40 -5.24 6.77
N ALA A 194 -2.53 -5.77 7.64
CA ALA A 194 -1.11 -5.45 7.64
C ALA A 194 -0.44 -5.83 6.32
N ASN A 195 -0.73 -7.02 5.80
CA ASN A 195 -0.21 -7.49 4.51
C ASN A 195 -0.65 -6.58 3.35
N SER A 196 -1.92 -6.18 3.30
CA SER A 196 -2.42 -5.24 2.29
C SER A 196 -1.76 -3.86 2.39
N VAL A 197 -1.54 -3.34 3.59
CA VAL A 197 -0.81 -2.08 3.77
C VAL A 197 0.64 -2.19 3.28
N ILE A 198 1.33 -3.29 3.56
CA ILE A 198 2.70 -3.54 3.08
C ILE A 198 2.73 -3.71 1.56
N GLU A 199 1.75 -4.40 0.97
CA GLU A 199 1.60 -4.54 -0.48
C GLU A 199 1.45 -3.17 -1.14
N LEU A 200 0.58 -2.31 -0.61
CA LEU A 200 0.41 -0.93 -1.09
C LEU A 200 1.72 -0.13 -1.04
N LEU A 201 2.48 -0.24 0.06
CA LEU A 201 3.79 0.44 0.17
C LEU A 201 4.82 -0.09 -0.84
N LYS A 202 4.73 -1.38 -1.21
CA LYS A 202 5.58 -1.95 -2.27
C LYS A 202 5.19 -1.42 -3.65
N ILE A 203 3.89 -1.41 -3.96
CA ILE A 203 3.34 -0.95 -5.26
C ILE A 203 3.80 0.47 -5.58
N ILE A 204 3.86 1.37 -4.60
CA ILE A 204 4.25 2.75 -4.87
C ILE A 204 5.71 2.90 -5.31
N CYS A 205 6.59 1.94 -5.01
CA CYS A 205 8.01 2.00 -5.38
C CYS A 205 8.42 0.90 -6.38
N ASP A 206 7.48 0.04 -6.78
CA ASP A 206 7.74 -1.05 -7.71
C ASP A 206 7.80 -0.51 -9.16
N PRO A 207 8.94 -0.67 -9.86
CA PRO A 207 9.09 -0.20 -11.24
C PRO A 207 8.15 -0.87 -12.24
N LEU A 208 7.54 -2.00 -11.88
CA LEU A 208 6.55 -2.70 -12.71
C LEU A 208 5.12 -2.22 -12.44
N SER A 209 4.90 -1.46 -11.38
CA SER A 209 3.57 -0.97 -11.03
C SER A 209 3.18 0.23 -11.88
N VAL A 210 2.01 0.12 -12.51
CA VAL A 210 1.42 1.19 -13.32
C VAL A 210 0.26 1.81 -12.55
N GLY A 211 0.17 3.13 -12.56
CA GLY A 211 -0.90 3.86 -11.89
C GLY A 211 -0.46 5.26 -11.52
N PHE A 212 -1.10 5.83 -10.51
CA PHE A 212 -0.76 7.16 -10.03
C PHE A 212 -1.11 7.37 -8.56
N ILE A 213 -0.42 8.33 -7.96
CA ILE A 213 -0.78 8.96 -6.70
C ILE A 213 -1.39 10.32 -7.00
N LEU A 214 -2.58 10.56 -6.47
CA LEU A 214 -3.21 11.87 -6.45
C LEU A 214 -2.95 12.53 -5.10
N ILE A 215 -2.46 13.76 -5.12
CA ILE A 215 -2.25 14.57 -3.93
C ILE A 215 -3.02 15.88 -4.06
N ILE A 216 -3.86 16.19 -3.09
CA ILE A 216 -4.43 17.52 -2.88
C ILE A 216 -3.63 18.19 -1.78
N GLY A 217 -3.01 19.32 -2.10
CA GLY A 217 -2.14 20.03 -1.18
C GLY A 217 -2.23 21.53 -1.29
N ARG A 218 -1.85 22.21 -0.21
CA ARG A 218 -1.70 23.67 -0.16
C ARG A 218 -0.26 24.02 -0.54
N LYS A 219 -0.08 25.07 -1.35
CA LYS A 219 1.25 25.63 -1.59
C LYS A 219 1.75 26.33 -0.34
N ILE A 220 3.00 26.08 0.02
CA ILE A 220 3.71 26.89 1.00
C ILE A 220 4.60 27.86 0.19
N LEU A 221 4.32 29.15 0.32
CA LEU A 221 5.08 30.22 -0.32
C LEU A 221 6.24 30.61 0.58
N GLY A 222 7.45 30.67 0.03
CA GLY A 222 8.61 31.22 0.72
C GLY A 222 8.61 32.76 0.72
N HIS A 223 9.63 33.37 1.32
CA HIS A 223 9.80 34.83 1.40
C HIS A 223 9.92 35.56 0.05
N SER A 224 10.00 34.85 -1.08
CA SER A 224 10.16 35.40 -2.42
C SER A 224 9.05 35.01 -3.41
N ASP A 225 7.86 34.64 -2.92
CA ASP A 225 6.72 34.13 -3.71
C ASP A 225 7.04 32.88 -4.57
N VAL A 226 8.20 32.25 -4.32
CA VAL A 226 8.55 30.95 -4.90
C VAL A 226 7.91 29.87 -4.04
N VAL A 227 7.22 28.92 -4.67
CA VAL A 227 6.68 27.74 -3.98
C VAL A 227 7.86 26.94 -3.43
N THR A 228 8.01 26.91 -2.11
CA THR A 228 9.11 26.21 -1.45
C THR A 228 8.75 24.76 -1.14
N SER A 229 7.47 24.47 -0.90
CA SER A 229 7.00 23.11 -0.60
C SER A 229 5.48 22.99 -0.75
N VAL A 230 4.98 21.76 -0.78
CA VAL A 230 3.54 21.44 -0.79
C VAL A 230 3.18 20.75 0.51
N LEU A 231 2.12 21.21 1.17
CA LEU A 231 1.55 20.52 2.34
C LEU A 231 0.45 19.54 1.86
N PRO A 232 0.69 18.21 1.87
CA PRO A 232 -0.29 17.24 1.42
C PRO A 232 -1.42 17.07 2.45
N LEU A 233 -2.61 17.57 2.11
CA LEU A 233 -3.80 17.52 2.95
C LEU A 233 -4.63 16.26 2.72
N ALA A 234 -4.73 15.81 1.46
CA ALA A 234 -5.52 14.65 1.10
C ALA A 234 -4.94 13.97 -0.14
N GLY A 235 -5.33 12.72 -0.40
CA GLY A 235 -4.84 12.03 -1.57
C GLY A 235 -5.35 10.61 -1.70
N GLY A 236 -4.96 9.96 -2.78
CA GLY A 236 -5.26 8.55 -3.02
C GLY A 236 -4.25 7.88 -3.94
N VAL A 237 -4.17 6.56 -3.86
CA VAL A 237 -3.32 5.72 -4.71
C VAL A 237 -4.21 4.86 -5.59
N VAL A 238 -3.94 4.89 -6.90
CA VAL A 238 -4.61 4.08 -7.91
C VAL A 238 -3.58 3.23 -8.61
N GLN A 239 -3.82 1.92 -8.67
CA GLN A 239 -3.08 0.97 -9.47
C GLN A 239 -3.92 0.57 -10.68
N LEU A 240 -3.30 0.49 -11.84
CA LEU A 240 -3.90 -0.08 -13.03
C LEU A 240 -3.64 -1.60 -13.03
N LEU A 241 -4.69 -2.41 -12.90
CA LEU A 241 -4.55 -3.86 -12.85
C LEU A 241 -4.47 -4.46 -14.25
N ASP A 242 -5.30 -3.94 -15.16
CA ASP A 242 -5.37 -4.35 -16.55
C ASP A 242 -5.87 -3.18 -17.43
N PRO A 243 -6.04 -3.35 -18.75
CA PRO A 243 -6.50 -2.28 -19.63
C PRO A 243 -7.91 -1.73 -19.33
N GLU A 244 -8.73 -2.38 -18.53
CA GLU A 244 -10.12 -2.00 -18.23
C GLU A 244 -10.37 -1.70 -16.74
N GLU A 245 -9.48 -2.11 -15.83
CA GLU A 245 -9.67 -2.00 -14.38
C GLU A 245 -8.61 -1.14 -13.66
N HIS A 246 -9.08 -0.08 -13.00
CA HIS A 246 -8.32 0.75 -12.08
C HIS A 246 -8.70 0.43 -10.64
N CYS A 247 -7.75 -0.09 -9.87
CA CYS A 247 -7.94 -0.41 -8.47
C CYS A 247 -7.50 0.75 -7.57
N ILE A 248 -8.40 1.28 -6.75
CA ILE A 248 -8.03 2.23 -5.69
C ILE A 248 -7.48 1.43 -4.52
N LYS A 249 -6.23 1.70 -4.13
CA LYS A 249 -5.56 0.98 -3.05
C LYS A 249 -5.50 1.77 -1.75
N GLY A 250 -5.57 3.10 -1.83
CA GLY A 250 -5.46 3.95 -0.64
C GLY A 250 -6.17 5.28 -0.83
N VAL A 251 -6.80 5.80 0.21
CA VAL A 251 -7.31 7.17 0.28
C VAL A 251 -7.08 7.71 1.68
N TRP A 252 -6.59 8.94 1.78
CA TRP A 252 -6.36 9.61 3.05
C TRP A 252 -6.82 11.06 2.99
N CYS A 253 -7.09 11.59 4.17
CA CYS A 253 -7.36 13.00 4.42
C CYS A 253 -6.64 13.41 5.70
N ASP A 254 -6.42 14.70 5.91
CA ASP A 254 -5.80 15.18 7.13
C ASP A 254 -6.70 14.80 8.33
N PRO A 255 -6.21 13.97 9.27
CA PRO A 255 -7.01 13.52 10.41
C PRO A 255 -7.34 14.66 11.38
N ASN A 256 -6.64 15.79 11.30
CA ASN A 256 -6.87 16.94 12.17
C ASN A 256 -8.01 17.84 11.68
N LEU A 257 -8.54 17.60 10.47
CA LEU A 257 -9.70 18.31 9.97
C LEU A 257 -10.93 18.02 10.84
N PRO A 258 -11.77 19.03 11.15
CA PRO A 258 -13.06 18.80 11.77
C PRO A 258 -13.88 17.78 10.95
N PRO A 259 -14.63 16.85 11.57
CA PRO A 259 -15.30 15.75 10.85
C PRO A 259 -16.19 16.19 9.68
N LYS A 260 -16.86 17.34 9.80
CA LYS A 260 -17.65 17.93 8.73
C LYS A 260 -16.77 18.37 7.55
N CYS A 261 -15.70 19.11 7.83
CA CYS A 261 -14.73 19.55 6.82
C CYS A 261 -14.03 18.37 6.15
N GLN A 262 -13.67 17.35 6.92
CA GLN A 262 -13.12 16.11 6.40
C GLN A 262 -14.10 15.44 5.44
N SER A 263 -15.39 15.35 5.81
CA SER A 263 -16.42 14.78 4.92
C SER A 263 -16.60 15.57 3.63
N GLU A 264 -16.52 16.90 3.67
CA GLU A 264 -16.61 17.74 2.48
C GLU A 264 -15.41 17.51 1.55
N LEU A 265 -14.19 17.59 2.09
CA LEU A 265 -12.96 17.41 1.33
C LEU A 265 -12.82 15.99 0.78
N CYS A 266 -13.19 14.96 1.54
CA CYS A 266 -13.14 13.57 1.08
C CYS A 266 -14.07 13.31 -0.12
N LYS A 267 -15.26 13.92 -0.16
CA LYS A 267 -16.17 13.79 -1.32
C LYS A 267 -15.54 14.41 -2.57
N VAL A 268 -14.97 15.61 -2.44
CA VAL A 268 -14.30 16.32 -3.54
C VAL A 268 -13.07 15.55 -4.01
N LEU A 269 -12.22 15.12 -3.08
CA LEU A 269 -11.06 14.26 -3.33
C LEU A 269 -11.45 13.01 -4.11
N PHE A 270 -12.47 12.29 -3.64
CA PHE A 270 -12.81 11.01 -4.24
C PHE A 270 -13.40 11.16 -5.63
N LEU A 271 -14.26 12.16 -5.85
CA LEU A 271 -14.74 12.47 -7.20
C LEU A 271 -13.61 12.88 -8.15
N ARG A 272 -12.60 13.60 -7.64
CA ARG A 272 -11.38 13.94 -8.40
C ARG A 272 -10.59 12.67 -8.75
N LEU A 273 -10.41 11.78 -7.77
CA LEU A 273 -9.70 10.51 -7.92
C LEU A 273 -10.36 9.61 -8.96
N LEU A 274 -11.69 9.44 -8.89
CA LEU A 274 -12.45 8.66 -9.86
C LEU A 274 -12.34 9.24 -11.27
N SER A 275 -12.41 10.56 -11.40
CA SER A 275 -12.27 11.22 -12.70
C SER A 275 -10.90 10.96 -13.34
N HIS A 276 -9.83 11.08 -12.56
CA HIS A 276 -8.48 10.77 -13.04
C HIS A 276 -8.29 9.29 -13.32
N ALA A 277 -8.82 8.40 -12.48
CA ALA A 277 -8.77 6.95 -12.72
C ALA A 277 -9.43 6.59 -14.05
N PHE A 278 -10.67 7.04 -14.29
CA PHE A 278 -11.33 6.84 -15.58
C PHE A 278 -10.62 7.51 -16.75
N ASN A 279 -9.82 8.55 -16.53
CA ASN A 279 -9.09 9.21 -17.60
C ASN A 279 -7.66 8.68 -17.79
N PHE A 280 -7.16 7.82 -16.88
CA PHE A 280 -5.78 7.37 -16.89
C PHE A 280 -5.58 6.25 -17.92
N PRO A 281 -4.81 6.48 -19.00
CA PRO A 281 -4.67 5.52 -20.08
C PRO A 281 -3.77 4.35 -19.68
N PHE A 282 -4.01 3.19 -20.30
CA PHE A 282 -3.07 2.07 -20.21
C PHE A 282 -1.81 2.36 -21.06
N PRO A 283 -0.60 2.23 -20.49
CA PRO A 283 0.64 2.50 -21.21
C PRO A 283 0.78 1.61 -22.44
N GLY A 284 1.20 2.19 -23.57
CA GLY A 284 1.51 1.42 -24.78
C GLY A 284 0.30 1.01 -25.63
N THR A 285 -0.93 1.40 -25.27
CA THR A 285 -2.12 1.15 -26.10
C THR A 285 -2.64 2.43 -26.75
N ASN A 286 -2.82 2.40 -28.07
CA ASN A 286 -3.46 3.49 -28.83
C ASN A 286 -4.99 3.32 -28.94
N THR A 287 -5.53 2.22 -28.44
CA THR A 287 -6.96 1.92 -28.49
C THR A 287 -7.70 2.61 -27.35
N THR A 288 -8.82 3.24 -27.67
CA THR A 288 -9.72 3.79 -26.67
C THR A 288 -10.29 2.65 -25.83
N GLN A 289 -10.00 2.66 -24.53
CA GLN A 289 -10.57 1.70 -23.56
C GLN A 289 -12.10 1.82 -23.60
N ARG A 290 -12.75 0.75 -24.04
CA ARG A 290 -14.20 0.74 -24.28
C ARG A 290 -15.00 0.56 -23.00
N PHE A 291 -14.42 -0.17 -22.06
CA PHE A 291 -14.95 -0.38 -20.72
C PHE A 291 -13.92 0.08 -19.72
N LYS A 292 -14.39 0.82 -18.72
CA LYS A 292 -13.57 1.29 -17.63
C LYS A 292 -14.31 1.01 -16.34
N HIS A 293 -13.62 0.33 -15.45
CA HIS A 293 -14.13 -0.10 -14.16
C HIS A 293 -13.17 0.40 -13.08
N ILE A 294 -13.75 0.81 -11.97
CA ILE A 294 -12.98 1.11 -10.76
C ILE A 294 -13.36 0.08 -9.71
N SER A 295 -12.35 -0.54 -9.11
CA SER A 295 -12.51 -1.51 -8.04
C SER A 295 -11.78 -1.06 -6.77
N ILE A 296 -12.27 -1.51 -5.62
CA ILE A 296 -11.62 -1.32 -4.32
C ILE A 296 -11.81 -2.57 -3.48
N LEU A 297 -10.74 -3.27 -3.15
CA LEU A 297 -10.82 -4.37 -2.18
C LEU A 297 -11.29 -3.83 -0.83
N ASN A 298 -12.17 -4.57 -0.15
CA ASN A 298 -12.73 -4.10 1.12
C ASN A 298 -11.66 -3.90 2.21
N VAL A 299 -10.58 -4.69 2.17
CA VAL A 299 -9.43 -4.53 3.08
C VAL A 299 -8.76 -3.16 2.97
N TYR A 300 -8.81 -2.52 1.79
CA TYR A 300 -8.38 -1.14 1.61
C TYR A 300 -9.46 -0.14 2.04
N CYS A 301 -10.74 -0.40 1.69
CA CYS A 301 -11.85 0.48 2.05
C CYS A 301 -11.94 0.75 3.56
N ILE A 302 -11.71 -0.25 4.42
CA ILE A 302 -11.81 -0.08 5.88
C ILE A 302 -10.73 0.84 6.46
N LEU A 303 -9.67 1.12 5.69
CA LEU A 303 -8.62 2.08 6.02
C LEU A 303 -8.95 3.51 5.59
N PHE A 304 -9.99 3.69 4.77
CA PHE A 304 -10.40 5.02 4.31
C PHE A 304 -11.09 5.81 5.42
N PRO A 305 -11.14 7.15 5.31
CA PRO A 305 -11.95 7.98 6.19
C PRO A 305 -13.41 7.47 6.28
N LYS A 306 -14.01 7.43 7.48
CA LYS A 306 -15.37 6.88 7.68
C LYS A 306 -16.44 7.51 6.78
N CYS A 307 -16.34 8.82 6.58
CA CYS A 307 -17.24 9.58 5.74
C CYS A 307 -17.20 9.10 4.28
N LEU A 308 -16.05 8.62 3.83
CA LEU A 308 -15.83 8.20 2.45
C LEU A 308 -16.41 6.82 2.17
N TYR A 309 -16.24 5.85 3.06
CA TYR A 309 -16.83 4.52 2.89
C TYR A 309 -18.36 4.62 2.74
N ASN A 310 -19.00 5.41 3.60
CA ASN A 310 -20.44 5.67 3.51
C ASN A 310 -20.83 6.36 2.20
N PHE A 311 -20.03 7.34 1.75
CA PHE A 311 -20.27 8.03 0.49
C PHE A 311 -20.16 7.07 -0.71
N LEU A 312 -19.16 6.20 -0.71
CA LEU A 312 -18.92 5.18 -1.73
C LEU A 312 -20.10 4.20 -1.83
N VAL A 313 -20.50 3.61 -0.71
CA VAL A 313 -21.52 2.55 -0.70
C VAL A 313 -22.93 3.13 -0.86
N LYS A 314 -23.27 4.21 -0.14
CA LYS A 314 -24.65 4.71 -0.08
C LYS A 314 -24.96 5.75 -1.15
N SER A 315 -24.03 6.65 -1.44
CA SER A 315 -24.26 7.77 -2.37
C SER A 315 -23.87 7.41 -3.80
N LEU A 316 -22.63 6.93 -3.99
CA LEU A 316 -22.13 6.54 -5.31
C LEU A 316 -22.62 5.16 -5.76
N LYS A 317 -23.10 4.33 -4.83
CA LYS A 317 -23.69 3.01 -5.09
C LYS A 317 -22.72 2.05 -5.77
N PHE A 318 -21.47 2.01 -5.29
CA PHE A 318 -20.55 0.96 -5.70
C PHE A 318 -21.18 -0.41 -5.45
N GLY A 319 -21.11 -1.27 -6.44
CA GLY A 319 -21.63 -2.63 -6.40
C GLY A 319 -20.79 -3.48 -5.45
N ARG A 320 -21.45 -4.39 -4.74
CA ARG A 320 -20.80 -5.37 -3.86
C ARG A 320 -20.48 -6.63 -4.65
N HIS A 321 -19.20 -7.03 -4.67
CA HIS A 321 -18.74 -8.17 -5.44
C HIS A 321 -17.79 -9.05 -4.63
N TYR A 322 -17.70 -10.31 -5.04
CA TYR A 322 -16.83 -11.32 -4.45
C TYR A 322 -16.07 -12.02 -5.57
N GLU A 323 -14.79 -12.28 -5.33
CA GLU A 323 -13.91 -13.05 -6.21
C GLU A 323 -13.18 -14.13 -5.41
N THR A 324 -12.59 -15.08 -6.11
CA THR A 324 -11.77 -16.16 -5.52
C THR A 324 -10.52 -16.33 -6.40
N GLY A 325 -9.46 -16.94 -5.89
CA GLY A 325 -8.24 -17.15 -6.68
C GLY A 325 -8.45 -17.98 -7.95
N SER A 326 -9.51 -18.79 -7.97
CA SER A 326 -9.89 -19.65 -9.10
C SER A 326 -11.00 -19.06 -9.99
N SER A 327 -11.68 -17.99 -9.54
CA SER A 327 -12.80 -17.37 -10.26
C SER A 327 -12.83 -15.87 -10.04
N GLY A 328 -12.18 -15.14 -10.96
CA GLY A 328 -12.32 -13.68 -11.12
C GLY A 328 -13.68 -13.30 -11.73
N GLY A 329 -14.23 -14.16 -12.60
CA GLY A 329 -15.59 -14.07 -13.13
C GLY A 329 -15.90 -12.80 -13.95
N SER A 330 -17.11 -12.74 -14.52
CA SER A 330 -17.68 -11.51 -15.08
C SER A 330 -18.74 -10.99 -14.12
N HIS A 331 -18.63 -9.72 -13.74
CA HIS A 331 -19.54 -9.09 -12.78
C HIS A 331 -20.63 -8.30 -13.49
N GLU A 332 -21.85 -8.42 -12.98
CA GLU A 332 -22.97 -7.60 -13.42
C GLU A 332 -22.97 -6.30 -12.61
N ASP A 333 -22.70 -5.18 -13.28
CA ASP A 333 -22.70 -3.85 -12.67
C ASP A 333 -24.14 -3.30 -12.58
N SER A 334 -24.92 -3.76 -11.60
CA SER A 334 -26.30 -3.34 -11.36
C SER A 334 -26.47 -2.58 -10.06
N ALA A 335 -27.23 -1.47 -10.10
CA ALA A 335 -27.54 -0.65 -8.92
C ALA A 335 -28.65 -1.23 -8.03
N THR A 336 -29.44 -2.15 -8.57
CA THR A 336 -30.62 -2.70 -7.88
C THR A 336 -30.53 -4.19 -7.68
N ASN A 337 -29.87 -4.90 -8.61
CA ASN A 337 -29.81 -6.35 -8.58
C ASN A 337 -28.46 -6.80 -8.02
N PRO A 338 -28.42 -7.71 -7.04
CA PRO A 338 -27.16 -8.25 -6.56
C PRO A 338 -26.46 -9.04 -7.66
N CYS A 339 -25.14 -8.89 -7.75
CA CYS A 339 -24.34 -9.67 -8.70
C CYS A 339 -24.38 -11.16 -8.34
N LYS A 340 -24.34 -12.03 -9.36
CA LYS A 340 -24.29 -13.48 -9.21
C LYS A 340 -23.10 -13.97 -8.40
N CYS A 341 -22.02 -13.19 -8.33
CA CYS A 341 -20.85 -13.50 -7.53
C CYS A 341 -21.12 -13.51 -6.02
N LEU A 342 -22.27 -13.00 -5.54
CA LEU A 342 -22.66 -13.07 -4.13
C LEU A 342 -22.67 -14.51 -3.58
N ARG A 343 -22.88 -15.51 -4.43
CA ARG A 343 -22.77 -16.94 -4.07
C ARG A 343 -21.39 -17.35 -3.55
N LEU A 344 -20.35 -16.57 -3.85
CA LEU A 344 -18.96 -16.81 -3.43
C LEU A 344 -18.67 -16.29 -2.03
N SER A 345 -19.56 -15.49 -1.43
CA SER A 345 -19.33 -14.83 -0.13
C SER A 345 -19.02 -15.75 1.05
N GLY A 346 -19.36 -17.04 0.95
CA GLY A 346 -19.06 -18.05 1.97
C GLY A 346 -17.82 -18.90 1.69
N SER A 347 -17.10 -18.68 0.59
CA SER A 347 -15.88 -19.42 0.28
C SER A 347 -14.70 -18.90 1.10
N GLU A 348 -13.83 -19.80 1.56
CA GLU A 348 -12.67 -19.45 2.40
C GLU A 348 -11.66 -18.55 1.70
N ASP A 349 -11.50 -18.67 0.38
CA ASP A 349 -10.60 -17.86 -0.44
C ASP A 349 -11.31 -16.65 -1.08
N SER A 350 -12.50 -16.29 -0.60
CA SER A 350 -13.26 -15.21 -1.22
C SER A 350 -12.80 -13.83 -0.76
N HIS A 351 -12.58 -12.95 -1.73
CA HIS A 351 -12.24 -11.55 -1.52
C HIS A 351 -13.43 -10.65 -1.84
N LEU A 352 -13.88 -9.89 -0.84
CA LEU A 352 -14.90 -8.86 -0.99
C LEU A 352 -14.28 -7.59 -1.61
N PHE A 353 -14.93 -7.05 -2.64
CA PHE A 353 -14.57 -5.78 -3.24
C PHE A 353 -15.78 -4.97 -3.71
N TRP A 354 -15.53 -3.68 -3.94
CA TRP A 354 -16.51 -2.70 -4.37
C TRP A 354 -16.18 -2.23 -5.78
N GLY A 355 -17.14 -2.32 -6.70
CA GLY A 355 -16.93 -2.02 -8.12
C GLY A 355 -17.91 -1.01 -8.70
N ILE A 356 -17.49 -0.20 -9.67
CA ILE A 356 -18.39 0.63 -10.48
C ILE A 356 -17.84 0.88 -11.88
N SER A 357 -18.70 0.80 -12.90
CA SER A 357 -18.36 1.26 -14.25
C SER A 357 -18.51 2.78 -14.40
N GLU A 358 -17.83 3.38 -15.37
CA GLU A 358 -17.99 4.81 -15.71
C GLU A 358 -19.47 5.15 -15.98
N SER A 359 -20.17 4.25 -16.68
CA SER A 359 -21.57 4.42 -17.07
C SER A 359 -22.51 4.48 -15.85
N ARG A 360 -22.30 3.62 -14.85
CA ARG A 360 -23.08 3.66 -13.61
C ARG A 360 -22.70 4.85 -12.73
N LEU A 361 -21.42 5.20 -12.66
CA LEU A 361 -21.00 6.39 -11.92
C LEU A 361 -21.71 7.64 -12.45
N LYS A 362 -21.88 7.77 -13.77
CA LYS A 362 -22.61 8.89 -14.37
C LYS A 362 -24.03 9.03 -13.82
N SER A 363 -24.75 7.91 -13.74
CA SER A 363 -26.13 7.86 -13.23
C SER A 363 -26.19 8.17 -11.73
N SER A 364 -25.29 7.57 -10.93
CA SER A 364 -25.19 7.82 -9.50
C SER A 364 -24.83 9.27 -9.20
N TYR A 365 -23.81 9.81 -9.87
CA TYR A 365 -23.38 11.21 -9.73
C TYR A 365 -24.52 12.19 -10.06
N SER A 366 -25.23 11.98 -11.17
CA SER A 366 -26.37 12.83 -11.55
C SER A 366 -27.45 12.88 -10.47
N SER A 367 -27.65 11.77 -9.75
CA SER A 367 -28.65 11.67 -8.67
C SER A 367 -28.23 12.38 -7.39
N ILE A 368 -26.93 12.46 -7.10
CA ILE A 368 -26.41 13.06 -5.86
C ILE A 368 -25.83 14.47 -6.05
N LYS A 369 -25.71 14.95 -7.29
CA LYS A 369 -25.01 16.20 -7.63
C LYS A 369 -25.50 17.40 -6.83
N SER A 370 -26.80 17.51 -6.57
CA SER A 370 -27.40 18.59 -5.78
C SER A 370 -27.08 18.53 -4.28
N GLN A 371 -26.62 17.38 -3.79
CA GLN A 371 -26.27 17.14 -2.39
C GLN A 371 -24.77 17.32 -2.12
N LEU A 372 -23.98 17.52 -3.18
CA LEU A 372 -22.54 17.73 -3.08
C LEU A 372 -22.23 19.20 -2.70
N PRO A 373 -21.19 19.44 -1.90
CA PRO A 373 -20.86 20.80 -1.47
C PRO A 373 -20.39 21.62 -2.68
N THR A 374 -21.05 22.73 -2.98
CA THR A 374 -20.71 23.59 -4.13
C THR A 374 -19.70 24.66 -3.80
N THR A 375 -19.59 25.01 -2.52
CA THR A 375 -18.61 25.94 -1.94
C THR A 375 -18.06 25.33 -0.65
N PRO A 376 -16.80 25.64 -0.27
CA PRO A 376 -16.23 25.18 0.98
C PRO A 376 -16.90 25.80 2.21
N SER A 377 -16.96 25.04 3.31
CA SER A 377 -17.43 25.57 4.59
C SER A 377 -16.46 26.60 5.18
N SER A 378 -17.00 27.55 5.95
CA SER A 378 -16.20 28.55 6.66
C SER A 378 -15.22 27.92 7.66
N ASP A 379 -15.58 26.79 8.26
CA ASP A 379 -14.71 26.04 9.16
C ASP A 379 -13.50 25.44 8.42
N LEU A 380 -13.67 25.01 7.17
CA LEU A 380 -12.56 24.52 6.35
C LEU A 380 -11.60 25.66 6.00
N HIS A 381 -12.11 26.85 5.66
CA HIS A 381 -11.27 28.04 5.48
C HIS A 381 -10.49 28.39 6.75
N LYS A 382 -11.15 28.40 7.92
CA LYS A 382 -10.49 28.68 9.20
C LYS A 382 -9.37 27.70 9.49
N TYR A 383 -9.61 26.40 9.28
CA TYR A 383 -8.60 25.36 9.47
C TYR A 383 -7.40 25.56 8.55
N LEU A 384 -7.65 25.79 7.24
CA LEU A 384 -6.56 25.98 6.29
C LEU A 384 -5.74 27.23 6.61
N ASN A 385 -6.36 28.27 7.18
CA ASN A 385 -5.67 29.48 7.61
C ASN A 385 -4.94 29.32 8.95
N SER A 386 -5.26 28.30 9.77
CA SER A 386 -4.58 28.05 11.04
C SER A 386 -3.30 27.21 10.91
N ILE A 387 -3.16 26.45 9.82
CA ILE A 387 -1.98 25.64 9.52
C ILE A 387 -0.89 26.42 8.77
N HIS A 388 -0.95 27.76 8.85
CA HIS A 388 -0.11 28.69 8.11
C HIS A 388 1.17 29.07 8.83
#